data_AF-A0A945R1Y3-F1
#
_entry.id   AF-A0A945R1Y3-F1
#
_cell.length_a   1.000
_cell.length_b   1.000
_cell.length_c   1.000
_cell.angle_alpha   90.00
_cell.angle_beta   90.00
_cell.angle_gamma   90.00
#
_symmetry.space_group_name_H-M   'P 1'
#
loop_
_entity.id
_entity.type
_entity.pdbx_description
1 polymer ?
#
loop_
_entity_poly.entity_id
_entity_poly.type
_entity_poly.pdbx_seq_one_letter_code
_entity_poly.pdbx_strand_id
1 'polypeptide(L)' 'MTNKETPEWLEELEKVPLTSRLRRKESLKRFNTWRVGGVAECLIDVVNAEDLSLLLPFISKHRI' A
#
# COMPACT_ATOMS: atom_id res chain seq x y z
N MET A 1 -18.91 -14.78 -7.71
CA MET A 1 -17.95 -14.20 -6.73
C MET A 1 -16.62 -14.11 -7.44
N THR A 2 -16.22 -12.93 -7.89
CA THR A 2 -14.93 -12.76 -8.57
C THR A 2 -13.84 -12.84 -7.51
N ASN A 3 -13.13 -13.97 -7.47
CA ASN A 3 -11.78 -14.04 -6.92
C ASN A 3 -10.96 -13.00 -7.71
N LYS A 4 -10.94 -11.75 -7.24
CA LYS A 4 -9.95 -10.79 -7.69
C LYS A 4 -8.63 -11.31 -7.13
N GLU A 5 -7.90 -12.02 -7.96
CA GLU A 5 -6.54 -12.46 -7.70
C GLU A 5 -5.77 -11.32 -7.04
N THR A 6 -5.06 -11.65 -5.97
CA THR A 6 -4.22 -10.68 -5.28
C THR A 6 -3.23 -10.13 -6.31
N PRO A 7 -3.09 -8.81 -6.48
CA PRO A 7 -2.18 -8.28 -7.48
C PRO A 7 -0.75 -8.78 -7.22
N GLU A 8 -0.04 -9.22 -8.25
CA GLU A 8 1.34 -9.73 -8.12
C GLU A 8 2.28 -8.73 -7.43
N TRP A 9 2.09 -7.43 -7.69
CA TRP A 9 2.87 -6.38 -7.04
C TRP A 9 2.67 -6.34 -5.52
N LEU A 10 1.53 -6.79 -4.99
CA LEU A 10 1.29 -6.79 -3.55
C LEU A 10 2.14 -7.85 -2.85
N GLU A 11 2.35 -9.00 -3.50
CA GLU A 11 3.24 -10.05 -2.98
C GLU A 11 4.71 -9.66 -3.08
N GLU A 12 5.10 -8.91 -4.11
CA GLU A 12 6.44 -8.32 -4.21
C GLU A 12 6.66 -7.27 -3.12
N LEU A 13 5.67 -6.41 -2.86
CA LEU A 13 5.74 -5.33 -1.88
C LEU A 13 5.94 -5.84 -0.46
N GLU A 14 5.30 -6.95 -0.08
CA GLU A 14 5.47 -7.57 1.24
C GLU A 14 6.86 -8.16 1.49
N LYS A 15 7.63 -8.41 0.43
CA LYS A 15 9.02 -8.89 0.51
C LYS A 15 10.01 -7.74 0.62
N VAL A 16 9.58 -6.50 0.40
CA VAL A 16 10.44 -5.32 0.58
C VAL A 16 10.72 -5.17 2.07
N PRO A 17 12.00 -5.05 2.49
CA PRO A 17 12.38 -5.01 3.90
C PRO A 17 12.07 -3.64 4.52
N LEU A 18 10.78 -3.30 4.61
CA LEU A 18 10.29 -2.06 5.19
C LEU A 18 10.12 -2.21 6.69
N THR A 19 10.47 -1.17 7.43
CA THR A 19 10.06 -1.04 8.84
C THR A 19 8.65 -0.47 8.98
N SER A 20 8.21 0.26 7.95
CA SER A 20 6.90 0.88 7.82
C SER A 20 5.79 -0.15 7.77
N ARG A 21 4.66 0.17 8.41
CA ARG A 21 3.55 -0.76 8.56
C ARG A 21 2.74 -0.85 7.28
N LEU A 22 2.69 -2.03 6.68
CA LEU A 22 1.77 -2.37 5.59
C LEU A 22 0.42 -2.86 6.13
N ARG A 23 -0.68 -2.37 5.57
CA ARG A 23 -2.05 -2.79 5.88
C ARG A 23 -2.80 -3.11 4.60
N ARG A 24 -3.48 -4.25 4.56
CA ARG A 24 -4.30 -4.67 3.41
C ARG A 24 -5.76 -4.27 3.61
N LYS A 25 -6.44 -3.93 2.52
CA LYS A 25 -7.91 -3.74 2.46
C LYS A 25 -8.44 -2.75 3.51
N GLU A 26 -7.72 -1.64 3.70
CA GLU A 26 -8.12 -0.58 4.64
C GLU A 26 -9.08 0.43 4.02
N SER A 27 -10.06 0.89 4.79
CA SER A 27 -10.99 1.94 4.33
C SER A 27 -10.36 3.32 4.48
N LEU A 28 -10.21 4.04 3.36
CA LEU A 28 -9.64 5.39 3.34
C LEU A 28 -10.47 6.40 4.14
N LYS A 29 -11.77 6.13 4.36
CA LYS A 29 -12.65 6.96 5.21
C LYS A 29 -12.09 7.22 6.60
N ARG A 30 -11.31 6.28 7.14
CA ARG A 30 -10.72 6.37 8.48
C ARG A 30 -9.51 7.29 8.54
N PHE A 31 -8.94 7.63 7.38
CA PHE A 31 -7.66 8.33 7.26
C PHE A 31 -7.78 9.72 6.65
N ASN A 32 -9.00 10.20 6.36
CA ASN A 32 -9.20 11.57 5.88
C ASN A 32 -10.30 12.31 6.65
N THR A 33 -10.17 13.64 6.68
CA THR A 33 -11.07 14.54 7.41
C THR A 33 -12.50 14.55 6.86
N TRP A 34 -12.67 14.25 5.58
CA TRP A 34 -13.96 14.25 4.90
C TRP A 34 -14.75 12.95 5.15
N ARG A 35 -14.09 11.91 5.71
CA ARG A 35 -14.65 10.58 5.97
C ARG A 35 -15.26 9.90 4.74
N VAL A 36 -14.70 10.20 3.56
CA VAL A 36 -15.10 9.60 2.27
C VAL A 36 -13.98 8.71 1.71
N GLY A 37 -14.25 7.93 0.66
CA GLY A 37 -13.24 7.07 0.02
C GLY A 37 -13.52 5.57 0.15
N GLY A 38 -12.98 4.83 -0.81
CA GLY A 38 -13.15 3.39 -0.93
C GLY A 38 -12.24 2.59 0.01
N VAL A 39 -12.19 1.28 -0.25
CA VAL A 39 -11.20 0.38 0.36
C VAL A 39 -9.95 0.41 -0.52
N ALA A 40 -8.81 0.73 0.06
CA ALA A 40 -7.52 0.63 -0.60
C ALA A 40 -7.00 -0.81 -0.54
N GLU A 41 -6.47 -1.32 -1.65
CA GLU A 41 -5.80 -2.62 -1.71
C GLU A 41 -4.66 -2.71 -0.68
N CYS A 42 -3.87 -1.64 -0.56
CA CYS A 42 -2.74 -1.51 0.34
C CYS A 42 -2.65 -0.08 0.88
N LEU A 43 -2.34 0.05 2.17
CA LEU A 43 -2.00 1.30 2.84
C LEU A 43 -0.68 1.10 3.58
N ILE A 44 0.28 2.01 3.40
CA ILE A 44 1.56 1.97 4.11
C ILE A 44 1.69 3.25 4.95
N ASP A 45 1.83 3.06 6.27
CA ASP A 45 2.18 4.15 7.19
C ASP A 45 3.70 4.31 7.15
N VAL A 46 4.21 5.18 6.27
CA VAL A 46 5.66 5.41 6.09
C VAL A 46 6.22 6.18 7.29
N VAL A 47 7.20 5.62 7.99
CA VAL A 47 7.73 6.19 9.24
C VAL A 47 9.16 6.74 9.13
N ASN A 48 9.88 6.49 8.02
CA ASN A 48 11.23 7.00 7.81
C ASN A 48 11.53 7.24 6.31
N ALA A 49 12.66 7.91 6.05
CA ALA A 49 13.06 8.31 4.71
C ALA A 49 13.64 7.13 3.91
N GLU A 50 14.26 6.17 4.59
CA GLU A 50 14.82 4.96 3.99
C GLU A 50 13.73 4.13 3.32
N ASP A 51 12.62 3.87 4.02
CA ASP A 51 11.48 3.14 3.48
C ASP A 51 10.84 3.89 2.32
N LEU A 52 10.73 5.23 2.39
CA LEU A 52 10.25 6.04 1.28
C LEU A 52 11.14 5.89 0.05
N SER A 53 12.47 5.86 0.23
CA SER A 53 13.43 5.71 -0.86
C SER A 53 13.33 4.34 -1.55
N LEU A 54 12.90 3.30 -0.85
CA LEU A 54 12.61 1.97 -1.40
C LEU A 54 11.25 1.93 -2.11
N LEU A 55 10.25 2.63 -1.56
CA LEU A 55 8.88 2.63 -2.08
C LEU A 55 8.72 3.43 -3.37
N LEU A 56 9.37 4.59 -3.50
CA LEU A 56 9.19 5.44 -4.69
C LEU A 56 9.57 4.73 -6.01
N PRO A 57 10.74 4.05 -6.12
CA PRO A 57 11.07 3.26 -7.31
C PRO A 57 10.10 2.08 -7.52
N PHE A 58 9.65 1.44 -6.44
CA PHE A 58 8.70 0.33 -6.50
C PHE A 58 7.37 0.76 -7.13
N ILE A 59 6.80 1.87 -6.63
CA ILE A 59 5.56 2.47 -7.13
C ILE A 59 5.71 2.82 -8.62
N SER A 60 6.84 3.42 -9.00
CA SER A 60 7.13 3.76 -10.40
C SER A 60 7.22 2.51 -11.30
N LYS A 61 7.92 1.46 -10.86
CA LYS A 61 8.08 0.19 -11.59
C LYS A 61 6.73 -0.48 -11.86
N HIS A 62 5.87 -0.56 -10.84
CA HIS A 62 4.58 -1.25 -10.92
C HIS A 62 3.44 -0.37 -11.42
N ARG A 63 3.65 0.95 -11.59
CA ARG A 63 2.66 1.95 -12.03
C ARG A 63 1.39 1.93 -11.17
N ILE A 64 1.60 1.92 -9.85
CA ILE A 64 0.53 1.92 -8.83
C ILE A 64 0.43 3.27 -8.14
#